data_AF-A0A0F7VPX2-F1
#
_entry.id   AF-A0A0F7VPX2-F1
#
_cell.length_a   1.000
_cell.length_b   1.000
_cell.length_c   1.000
_cell.angle_alpha   90.00
_cell.angle_beta   90.00
_cell.angle_gamma   90.00
#
_symmetry.space_group_name_H-M   'P 1'
#
loop_
_entity.id
_entity.type
_entity.pdbx_description
1 polymer ?
#
loop_
_entity_poly.entity_id
_entity_poly.type
_entity_poly.pdbx_seq_one_letter_code
_entity_poly.pdbx_strand_id
1 'polypeptide(L)'
;MKQSEPDFWVLEYITITKDPRTGLVVALGGTQHAAGILQRAGGFLDAPGPRGDYHRLPQGLTAGQQRLQATAASHALLAAGYSVHLDPVLNAFTSPDGDREAALRYLAQLSERAHRAGSSAETAEVLTEIAGPDEGLLPLIRQVVVSAWTTWSQRLDAAAEYVEPAERLGEMSGALSDAADRILLARNHAASATDQPAPTTPPSPERSAPTRPSPARQPPPAASRRR
;
A
#
# COMPACT_ATOMS: atom_id res chain seq x y z
N MET A 1 40.07 11.85 26.46
CA MET A 1 39.20 13.03 26.23
C MET A 1 37.77 12.50 26.25
N LYS A 2 37.01 12.77 27.32
CA LYS A 2 35.59 12.35 27.39
C LYS A 2 34.80 13.37 26.57
N GLN A 3 34.26 12.95 25.43
CA GLN A 3 33.26 13.74 24.71
C GLN A 3 32.06 13.86 25.65
N SER A 4 31.81 15.08 26.11
CA SER A 4 30.58 15.43 26.81
C SER A 4 29.39 15.16 25.90
N GLU A 5 28.43 14.39 26.39
CA GLU A 5 27.14 14.15 25.74
C GLU A 5 26.50 15.51 25.41
N PRO A 6 25.97 15.71 24.18
CA PRO A 6 25.39 17.00 23.83
C PRO A 6 24.17 17.28 24.71
N ASP A 7 24.17 18.41 25.41
CA ASP A 7 22.97 18.89 26.09
C ASP A 7 21.89 19.13 25.02
N PHE A 8 20.84 18.31 25.06
CA PHE A 8 19.65 18.54 24.23
C PHE A 8 18.79 19.59 24.92
N TRP A 9 19.06 20.86 24.59
CA TRP A 9 18.15 21.94 24.93
C TRP A 9 16.90 21.75 24.05
N VAL A 10 15.85 21.14 24.59
CA VAL A 10 14.51 21.21 23.98
C VAL A 10 14.06 22.66 24.17
N LEU A 11 14.57 23.52 23.28
CA LEU A 11 14.20 24.92 23.18
C LEU A 11 12.77 24.97 22.64
N GLU A 12 11.81 24.80 23.54
CA GLU A 12 10.37 25.02 23.35
C GLU A 12 9.69 24.27 22.18
N TYR A 13 8.48 23.77 22.46
CA TYR A 13 7.69 23.04 21.47
C TYR A 13 6.75 23.99 20.73
N ILE A 14 6.76 23.94 19.41
CA ILE A 14 5.93 24.75 18.53
C ILE A 14 5.02 23.83 17.73
N THR A 15 3.72 24.13 17.69
CA THR A 15 2.76 23.43 16.82
C THR A 15 2.37 24.31 15.66
N ILE A 16 2.34 23.75 14.44
CA ILE A 16 1.82 24.39 13.23
C ILE A 16 0.69 23.51 12.71
N THR A 17 -0.54 23.97 12.87
CA THR A 17 -1.74 23.15 12.61
C THR A 17 -2.75 23.90 11.77
N LYS A 18 -3.57 23.17 11.00
CA LYS A 18 -4.71 23.74 10.29
C LYS A 18 -5.98 23.60 11.12
N ASP A 19 -6.61 24.72 11.45
CA ASP A 19 -7.92 24.72 12.11
C ASP A 19 -8.98 24.18 11.13
N PRO A 20 -9.63 23.04 11.43
CA PRO A 20 -10.62 22.45 10.54
C PRO A 20 -11.89 23.30 10.39
N ARG A 21 -12.20 24.17 11.36
CA ARG A 21 -13.42 25.01 11.33
C ARG A 21 -13.24 26.24 10.45
N THR A 22 -12.07 26.86 10.52
CA THR A 22 -11.80 28.14 9.83
C THR A 22 -10.89 27.99 8.62
N GLY A 23 -10.21 26.85 8.47
CA GLY A 23 -9.20 26.62 7.43
C GLY A 23 -7.90 27.41 7.64
N LEU A 24 -7.76 28.12 8.77
CA LEU A 24 -6.58 28.90 9.10
C LEU A 24 -5.42 28.00 9.51
N VAL A 25 -4.22 28.33 9.05
CA VAL A 25 -2.99 27.72 9.55
C VAL A 25 -2.46 28.58 10.68
N VAL A 26 -2.31 27.97 11.84
CA VAL A 26 -1.95 28.62 13.10
C VAL A 26 -0.70 27.97 13.66
N ALA A 27 0.21 28.81 14.17
CA ALA A 27 1.37 28.40 14.93
C ALA A 27 1.24 28.85 16.39
N LEU A 28 1.46 27.93 17.33
CA LEU A 28 1.35 28.16 18.77
C LEU A 28 2.64 27.72 19.49
N GLY A 29 2.99 28.45 20.55
CA GLY A 29 4.20 28.20 21.35
C GLY A 29 5.45 28.89 20.80
N GLY A 30 6.58 28.66 21.47
CA GLY A 30 7.87 29.23 21.12
C GLY A 30 8.13 30.62 21.69
N THR A 31 9.37 31.09 21.47
CA THR A 31 9.85 32.39 21.94
C THR A 31 9.58 33.50 20.92
N GLN A 32 9.88 34.74 21.29
CA GLN A 32 9.93 35.86 20.33
C GLN A 32 10.92 35.61 19.17
N HIS A 33 11.97 34.81 19.38
CA HIS A 33 12.86 34.43 18.28
C HIS A 33 12.17 33.48 17.30
N ALA A 34 11.40 32.51 17.79
CA ALA A 34 10.57 31.64 16.97
C ALA A 34 9.53 32.42 16.17
N ALA A 35 8.89 33.43 16.78
CA ALA A 35 8.00 34.36 16.09
C ALA A 35 8.67 35.04 14.89
N GLY A 36 9.90 35.54 15.08
CA GLY A 36 10.68 36.13 13.99
C GLY A 36 11.04 35.13 12.87
N ILE A 37 11.24 33.85 13.19
CA ILE A 37 11.45 32.80 12.19
C ILE A 37 10.14 32.52 11.43
N LEU A 38 9.02 32.38 12.13
CA LEU A 38 7.69 32.15 11.54
C LEU A 38 7.33 33.26 10.53
N GLN A 39 7.57 34.52 10.88
CA GLN A 39 7.32 35.66 10.02
C GLN A 39 8.24 35.67 8.77
N ARG A 40 9.54 35.43 8.92
CA ARG A 40 10.50 35.51 7.80
C ARG A 40 10.47 34.30 6.87
N ALA A 41 10.37 33.10 7.41
CA ALA A 41 10.46 31.86 6.64
C ALA A 41 9.09 31.36 6.15
N GLY A 42 8.04 31.58 6.94
CA GLY A 42 6.68 31.14 6.59
C GLY A 42 5.71 32.25 6.22
N GLY A 43 6.05 33.52 6.43
CA GLY A 43 5.11 34.63 6.20
C GLY A 43 3.94 34.65 7.19
N PHE A 44 4.11 34.06 8.38
CA PHE A 44 3.10 34.14 9.43
C PHE A 44 2.95 35.58 9.92
N LEU A 45 1.75 35.91 10.39
CA LEU A 45 1.37 37.21 10.96
C LEU A 45 0.98 37.04 12.41
N ASP A 46 1.28 38.04 13.24
CA ASP A 46 0.83 38.08 14.62
C ASP A 46 -0.68 38.35 14.68
N ALA A 47 -1.37 37.62 15.55
CA ALA A 47 -2.80 37.73 15.73
C ALA A 47 -3.15 37.68 17.23
N PRO A 48 -3.99 38.60 17.72
CA PRO A 48 -4.43 38.59 19.10
C PRO A 48 -5.36 37.39 19.35
N GLY A 49 -5.12 36.66 20.44
CA GLY A 49 -5.91 35.49 20.82
C GLY A 49 -6.38 35.53 22.27
N PRO A 50 -7.44 34.77 22.61
CA PRO A 50 -7.99 34.73 23.96
C PRO A 50 -7.06 34.10 25.00
N ARG A 51 -5.97 33.45 24.57
CA ARG A 51 -4.96 32.82 25.44
C ARG A 51 -3.56 33.42 25.23
N GLY A 52 -3.50 34.63 24.69
CA GLY A 52 -2.25 35.28 24.26
C GLY A 52 -2.17 35.40 22.74
N ASP A 53 -1.16 36.14 22.30
CA ASP A 53 -0.86 36.32 20.88
C ASP A 53 -0.46 34.98 20.26
N TYR A 54 -0.91 34.75 19.03
CA TYR A 54 -0.55 33.59 18.23
C TYR A 54 -0.14 34.03 16.84
N HIS A 55 0.49 33.13 16.09
CA HIS A 55 0.89 33.40 14.72
C HIS A 55 -0.02 32.65 13.76
N ARG A 56 -0.40 33.27 12.64
CA ARG A 56 -1.19 32.60 11.60
C ARG A 56 -0.75 32.99 10.20
N LEU A 57 -0.95 32.10 9.23
CA LEU A 57 -0.78 32.48 7.83
C LEU A 57 -1.85 33.49 7.38
N PRO A 58 -1.54 34.34 6.38
CA PRO A 58 -2.51 35.21 5.75
C PRO A 58 -3.76 34.47 5.24
N GLN A 59 -4.90 35.15 5.32
CA GLN A 59 -6.13 34.66 4.70
C GLN A 59 -6.04 34.77 3.17
N GLY A 60 -6.71 33.86 2.46
CA GLY A 60 -6.77 33.86 0.98
C GLY A 60 -5.64 33.11 0.27
N LEU A 61 -4.71 32.50 1.01
CA LEU A 61 -3.72 31.59 0.41
C LEU A 61 -4.36 30.30 -0.09
N THR A 62 -3.87 29.80 -1.23
CA THR A 62 -4.26 28.47 -1.72
C THR A 62 -3.71 27.37 -0.81
N ALA A 63 -4.30 26.18 -0.84
CA ALA A 63 -3.83 25.05 -0.03
C ALA A 63 -2.35 24.70 -0.32
N GLY A 64 -1.91 24.80 -1.57
CA GLY A 64 -0.51 24.60 -1.94
C GLY A 64 0.43 25.64 -1.32
N GLN A 65 0.02 26.92 -1.33
CA GLN A 65 0.79 28.01 -0.70
C GLN A 65 0.86 27.85 0.82
N GLN A 66 -0.26 27.49 1.46
CA GLN A 66 -0.32 27.21 2.89
C GLN A 66 0.67 26.10 3.27
N ARG A 67 0.70 25.00 2.50
CA ARG A 67 1.62 23.88 2.72
C ARG A 67 3.08 24.28 2.56
N LEU A 68 3.40 24.96 1.47
CA LEU A 68 4.77 25.41 1.19
C LEU A 68 5.29 26.30 2.31
N GLN A 69 4.50 27.29 2.75
CA GLN A 69 4.86 28.23 3.79
C GLN A 69 4.96 27.60 5.18
N ALA A 70 4.00 26.74 5.55
CA ALA A 70 4.02 26.02 6.81
C ALA A 70 5.22 25.06 6.91
N THR A 71 5.55 24.38 5.80
CA THR A 71 6.71 23.49 5.71
C THR A 71 8.02 24.26 5.79
N ALA A 72 8.14 25.37 5.06
CA ALA A 72 9.32 26.23 5.11
C ALA A 72 9.56 26.78 6.53
N ALA A 73 8.51 27.24 7.20
CA ALA A 73 8.57 27.66 8.60
C ALA A 73 9.01 26.52 9.53
N SER A 74 8.41 25.34 9.41
CA SER A 74 8.76 24.17 10.22
C SER A 74 10.22 23.81 10.05
N HIS A 75 10.74 23.78 8.82
CA HIS A 75 12.15 23.50 8.57
C HIS A 75 13.08 24.55 9.15
N ALA A 76 12.75 25.84 9.02
CA ALA A 76 13.55 26.91 9.58
C ALA A 76 13.61 26.87 11.11
N LEU A 77 12.48 26.54 11.76
CA LEU A 77 12.41 26.36 13.22
C LEU A 77 13.21 25.14 13.69
N LEU A 78 13.07 23.99 13.00
CA LEU A 78 13.86 22.80 13.30
C LEU A 78 15.37 23.07 13.14
N ALA A 79 15.76 23.78 12.08
CA ALA A 79 17.16 24.18 11.86
C ALA A 79 17.70 25.14 12.93
N ALA A 80 16.83 25.92 13.56
CA ALA A 80 17.16 26.79 14.68
C ALA A 80 17.13 26.08 16.05
N GLY A 81 16.88 24.76 16.08
CA GLY A 81 16.91 23.93 17.29
C GLY A 81 15.57 23.82 18.04
N TYR A 82 14.47 24.32 17.48
CA TYR A 82 13.14 24.15 18.07
C TYR A 82 12.59 22.76 17.81
N SER A 83 11.75 22.26 18.72
CA SER A 83 10.94 21.07 18.46
C SER A 83 9.62 21.50 17.81
N VAL A 84 9.36 21.02 16.60
CA VAL A 84 8.19 21.46 15.82
C VAL A 84 7.30 20.27 15.49
N HIS A 85 6.00 20.44 15.72
CA HIS A 85 4.97 19.59 15.15
C HIS A 85 4.29 20.31 14.00
N LEU A 86 4.49 19.77 12.80
CA LEU A 86 3.77 20.18 11.61
C LEU A 86 2.65 19.18 11.34
N ASP A 87 1.42 19.68 11.26
CA ASP A 87 0.26 18.90 10.83
C ASP A 87 0.54 18.24 9.47
N PRO A 88 0.38 16.91 9.30
CA PRO A 88 0.73 16.20 8.07
C PRO A 88 0.08 16.76 6.80
N VAL A 89 -1.12 17.33 6.91
CA VAL A 89 -1.82 17.94 5.75
C VAL A 89 -1.11 19.21 5.26
N LEU A 90 -0.29 19.83 6.12
CA LEU A 90 0.49 21.02 5.83
C LEU A 90 1.90 20.72 5.32
N ASN A 91 2.36 19.48 5.42
CA ASN A 91 3.66 19.09 4.90
C ASN A 91 3.65 19.14 3.36
N ALA A 92 4.52 19.94 2.75
CA ALA A 92 4.61 20.12 1.29
C ALA A 92 5.33 18.95 0.60
N PHE A 93 6.11 18.17 1.35
CA PHE A 93 6.81 16.99 0.83
C PHE A 93 5.92 15.77 0.71
N THR A 94 4.78 15.73 1.40
CA THR A 94 3.70 14.74 1.21
C THR A 94 2.75 15.20 0.11
N SER A 95 3.23 15.44 -1.12
CA SER A 95 2.34 15.88 -2.21
C SER A 95 1.34 14.77 -2.58
N PRO A 96 0.02 15.05 -2.62
CA PRO A 96 -0.98 14.12 -3.16
C PRO A 96 -0.64 13.66 -4.59
N ASP A 97 0.01 14.52 -5.37
CA ASP A 97 0.47 14.18 -6.72
C ASP A 97 1.67 13.23 -6.68
N GLY A 98 2.57 13.38 -5.70
CA GLY A 98 3.69 12.46 -5.48
C GLY A 98 3.22 11.08 -5.01
N ASP A 99 2.22 11.04 -4.13
CA ASP A 99 1.59 9.80 -3.68
C ASP A 99 0.82 9.12 -4.82
N ARG A 100 0.11 9.90 -5.65
CA ARG A 100 -0.57 9.40 -6.85
C ARG A 100 0.42 8.83 -7.87
N GLU A 101 1.50 9.54 -8.16
CA GLU A 101 2.54 9.05 -9.07
C GLU A 101 3.26 7.81 -8.52
N ALA A 102 3.50 7.76 -7.21
CA ALA A 102 4.05 6.57 -6.55
C ALA A 102 3.10 5.38 -6.68
N ALA A 103 1.80 5.57 -6.44
CA ALA A 103 0.79 4.54 -6.61
C ALA A 103 0.71 4.05 -8.06
N LEU A 104 0.72 4.95 -9.04
CA LEU A 104 0.73 4.57 -10.46
C LEU A 104 1.99 3.79 -10.86
N ARG A 105 3.16 4.20 -10.36
CA ARG A 105 4.42 3.47 -10.57
C ARG A 105 4.37 2.07 -9.94
N TYR A 106 3.83 1.96 -8.73
CA TYR A 106 3.65 0.67 -8.06
C TYR A 106 2.71 -0.25 -8.84
N LEU A 107 1.57 0.26 -9.34
CA LEU A 107 0.67 -0.52 -10.19
C LEU A 107 1.34 -1.00 -11.49
N ALA A 108 2.17 -0.16 -12.11
CA ALA A 108 2.95 -0.55 -13.30
C ALA A 108 3.96 -1.67 -12.97
N GLN A 109 4.64 -1.56 -11.82
CA GLN A 109 5.56 -2.60 -11.35
C GLN A 109 4.84 -3.91 -11.01
N LEU A 110 3.66 -3.85 -10.39
CA LEU A 110 2.85 -5.01 -10.09
C LEU A 110 2.36 -5.71 -11.36
N SER A 111 1.94 -4.94 -12.37
CA SER A 111 1.60 -5.47 -13.69
C SER A 111 2.78 -6.19 -14.36
N GLU A 112 3.97 -5.61 -14.28
CA GLU A 112 5.17 -6.23 -14.83
C GLU A 112 5.56 -7.51 -14.07
N ARG A 113 5.43 -7.52 -12.73
CA ARG A 113 5.64 -8.72 -11.92
C ARG A 113 4.64 -9.82 -12.27
N ALA A 114 3.37 -9.47 -12.47
CA ALA A 114 2.35 -10.40 -12.92
C ALA A 114 2.71 -11.02 -14.28
N HIS A 115 3.22 -10.21 -15.21
CA HIS A 115 3.64 -10.67 -16.53
C HIS A 115 4.88 -11.58 -16.50
N ARG A 116 5.82 -11.30 -15.57
CA ARG A 116 7.06 -12.06 -15.42
C ARG A 116 6.95 -13.29 -14.51
N ALA A 117 5.84 -13.47 -13.82
CA ALA A 117 5.64 -14.62 -12.94
C ALA A 117 5.80 -15.92 -13.74
N GLY A 118 6.87 -16.66 -13.48
CA GLY A 118 7.19 -17.92 -14.14
C GLY A 118 6.70 -19.13 -13.37
N SER A 119 6.27 -18.92 -12.12
CA SER A 119 5.81 -19.97 -11.22
C SER A 119 4.42 -19.69 -10.62
N SER A 120 3.75 -20.76 -10.21
CA SER A 120 2.46 -20.68 -9.51
C SER A 120 2.59 -19.98 -8.15
N ALA A 121 3.75 -20.07 -7.49
CA ALA A 121 4.06 -19.35 -6.26
C ALA A 121 4.14 -17.83 -6.48
N GLU A 122 4.90 -17.37 -7.47
CA GLU A 122 4.97 -15.93 -7.82
C GLU A 122 3.60 -15.39 -8.26
N THR A 123 2.82 -16.20 -8.96
CA THR A 123 1.43 -15.85 -9.31
C THR A 123 0.57 -15.69 -8.06
N ALA A 124 0.70 -16.59 -7.07
CA ALA A 124 -0.04 -16.50 -5.82
C ALA A 124 0.34 -15.26 -4.99
N GLU A 125 1.60 -14.84 -5.01
CA GLU A 125 2.06 -13.61 -4.36
C GLU A 125 1.41 -12.36 -4.98
N VAL A 126 1.44 -12.25 -6.31
CA VAL A 126 0.80 -11.14 -7.03
C VAL A 126 -0.71 -11.08 -6.75
N LEU A 127 -1.39 -12.23 -6.79
CA LEU A 127 -2.83 -12.29 -6.48
C LEU A 127 -3.12 -11.95 -5.01
N THR A 128 -2.17 -12.20 -4.09
CA THR A 128 -2.27 -11.77 -2.68
C THR A 128 -2.19 -10.25 -2.55
N GLU A 129 -1.29 -9.58 -3.28
CA GLU A 129 -1.22 -8.11 -3.28
C GLU A 129 -2.47 -7.46 -3.87
N ILE A 130 -3.15 -8.13 -4.81
CA ILE A 130 -4.37 -7.61 -5.44
C ILE A 130 -5.59 -7.75 -4.53
N ALA A 131 -5.76 -8.91 -3.89
CA ALA A 131 -7.02 -9.28 -3.24
C ALA A 131 -6.89 -9.61 -1.74
N GLY A 132 -5.72 -9.41 -1.13
CA GLY A 132 -5.53 -9.58 0.31
C GLY A 132 -6.61 -8.82 1.10
N PRO A 133 -7.19 -9.40 2.15
CA PRO A 133 -8.43 -8.91 2.76
C PRO A 133 -8.33 -7.49 3.35
N ASP A 134 -7.19 -7.14 3.96
CA ASP A 134 -7.01 -5.86 4.65
C ASP A 134 -6.15 -4.86 3.86
N GLU A 135 -5.10 -5.34 3.20
CA GLU A 135 -4.10 -4.49 2.50
C GLU A 135 -4.11 -4.69 0.98
N GLY A 136 -5.03 -5.50 0.47
CA GLY A 136 -5.15 -5.73 -0.98
C GLY A 136 -5.67 -4.50 -1.70
N LEU A 137 -5.21 -4.33 -2.94
CA LEU A 137 -5.62 -3.21 -3.79
C LEU A 137 -7.14 -3.14 -4.00
N LEU A 138 -7.81 -4.27 -4.23
CA LEU A 138 -9.26 -4.29 -4.46
C LEU A 138 -10.06 -3.87 -3.22
N PRO A 139 -9.79 -4.38 -2.01
CA PRO A 139 -10.40 -3.87 -0.77
C PRO A 139 -10.17 -2.37 -0.54
N LEU A 140 -8.97 -1.86 -0.81
CA LEU A 140 -8.66 -0.43 -0.68
C LEU A 140 -9.48 0.42 -1.68
N ILE A 141 -9.56 0.00 -2.95
CA ILE A 141 -10.38 0.67 -3.96
C ILE A 141 -11.86 0.63 -3.58
N ARG A 142 -12.35 -0.51 -3.08
CA ARG A 142 -13.72 -0.65 -2.58
C ARG A 142 -13.99 0.34 -1.46
N GLN A 143 -13.08 0.50 -0.50
CA GLN A 143 -13.23 1.46 0.59
C GLN A 143 -13.33 2.90 0.08
N VAL A 144 -12.54 3.28 -0.93
CA VAL A 144 -12.65 4.59 -1.57
C VAL A 144 -14.02 4.78 -2.23
N VAL A 145 -14.50 3.78 -2.99
CA VAL A 145 -15.82 3.83 -3.64
C VAL A 145 -16.95 3.94 -2.61
N VAL A 146 -16.91 3.13 -1.54
CA VAL A 146 -17.90 3.18 -0.44
C VAL A 146 -17.87 4.52 0.28
N SER A 147 -16.68 5.09 0.52
CA SER A 147 -16.55 6.39 1.18
C SER A 147 -17.09 7.53 0.30
N ALA A 148 -16.82 7.48 -1.01
CA ALA A 148 -17.41 8.41 -1.97
C ALA A 148 -18.93 8.26 -2.04
N TRP A 149 -19.42 7.02 -2.06
CA TRP A 149 -20.83 6.66 -2.12
C TRP A 149 -21.62 7.17 -0.90
N THR A 150 -21.14 6.87 0.30
CA THR A 150 -21.73 7.33 1.57
C THR A 150 -21.73 8.84 1.69
N THR A 151 -20.65 9.51 1.29
CA THR A 151 -20.57 10.98 1.29
C THR A 151 -21.57 11.60 0.31
N TRP A 152 -21.74 10.99 -0.86
CA TRP A 152 -22.66 11.47 -1.89
C TRP A 152 -24.12 11.24 -1.51
N SER A 153 -24.48 10.03 -1.07
CA SER A 153 -25.84 9.67 -0.64
C SER A 153 -26.34 10.56 0.49
N GLN A 154 -25.50 10.87 1.48
CA GLN A 154 -25.83 11.82 2.55
C GLN A 154 -26.19 13.23 2.03
N ARG A 155 -25.62 13.67 0.89
CA ARG A 155 -25.96 14.95 0.26
C ARG A 155 -27.25 14.87 -0.56
N LEU A 156 -27.55 13.70 -1.15
CA LEU A 156 -28.76 13.51 -1.95
C LEU A 156 -30.02 13.34 -1.10
N ASP A 157 -29.92 12.72 0.07
CA ASP A 157 -31.03 12.66 1.05
C ASP A 157 -31.49 14.07 1.47
N ALA A 158 -30.61 15.08 1.34
CA ALA A 158 -30.94 16.48 1.57
C ALA A 158 -31.51 17.22 0.34
N ALA A 159 -31.40 16.64 -0.87
CA ALA A 159 -31.72 17.30 -2.14
C ALA A 159 -32.83 16.59 -2.97
N ALA A 160 -33.31 15.42 -2.55
CA ALA A 160 -34.43 14.68 -3.14
C ALA A 160 -34.34 14.43 -4.66
N GLU A 161 -33.15 14.27 -5.24
CA GLU A 161 -32.99 13.94 -6.65
C GLU A 161 -31.71 13.12 -6.93
N TYR A 162 -31.77 12.19 -7.90
CA TYR A 162 -30.68 11.31 -8.43
C TYR A 162 -30.27 10.06 -7.61
N VAL A 163 -31.20 9.12 -7.43
CA VAL A 163 -30.95 7.80 -6.78
C VAL A 163 -30.14 6.82 -7.68
N GLU A 164 -30.19 6.93 -9.01
CA GLU A 164 -29.61 5.94 -9.94
C GLU A 164 -28.06 5.93 -10.03
N PRO A 165 -27.34 7.07 -10.14
CA PRO A 165 -25.86 7.08 -10.12
C PRO A 165 -25.30 6.55 -8.80
N ALA A 166 -26.15 6.70 -7.80
CA ALA A 166 -25.95 6.44 -6.43
C ALA A 166 -25.91 4.90 -6.20
N GLU A 167 -26.99 4.22 -6.55
CA GLU A 167 -27.09 2.75 -6.52
C GLU A 167 -25.95 2.07 -7.30
N ARG A 168 -25.57 2.64 -8.45
CA ARG A 168 -24.47 2.11 -9.28
C ARG A 168 -23.11 2.11 -8.57
N LEU A 169 -22.82 3.09 -7.71
CA LEU A 169 -21.60 3.06 -6.88
C LEU A 169 -21.67 1.96 -5.81
N GLY A 170 -22.85 1.72 -5.25
CA GLY A 170 -23.12 0.59 -4.35
C GLY A 170 -22.88 -0.76 -5.03
N GLU A 171 -23.45 -0.97 -6.22
CA GLU A 171 -23.24 -2.16 -7.04
C GLU A 171 -21.77 -2.40 -7.36
N MET A 172 -21.04 -1.34 -7.75
CA MET A 172 -19.61 -1.44 -8.04
C MET A 172 -18.79 -1.84 -6.82
N SER A 173 -19.17 -1.39 -5.62
CA SER A 173 -18.52 -1.84 -4.39
C SER A 173 -18.73 -3.34 -4.11
N GLY A 174 -19.91 -3.88 -4.45
CA GLY A 174 -20.21 -5.31 -4.37
C GLY A 174 -19.38 -6.10 -5.39
N ALA A 175 -19.33 -5.64 -6.64
CA ALA A 175 -18.54 -6.26 -7.70
C ALA A 175 -17.03 -6.32 -7.37
N LEU A 176 -16.49 -5.29 -6.69
CA LEU A 176 -15.09 -5.27 -6.24
C LEU A 176 -14.82 -6.32 -5.16
N SER A 177 -15.75 -6.53 -4.21
CA SER A 177 -15.65 -7.60 -3.22
C SER A 177 -15.69 -8.98 -3.88
N ASP A 178 -16.66 -9.21 -4.77
CA ASP A 178 -16.79 -10.48 -5.49
C ASP A 178 -15.54 -10.80 -6.32
N ALA A 179 -14.94 -9.77 -6.94
CA ALA A 179 -13.69 -9.91 -7.68
C ALA A 179 -12.52 -10.29 -6.76
N ALA A 180 -12.41 -9.67 -5.58
CA ALA A 180 -11.38 -10.02 -4.60
C ALA A 180 -11.52 -11.49 -4.14
N ASP A 181 -12.73 -11.94 -3.82
CA ASP A 181 -12.99 -13.32 -3.41
C ASP A 181 -12.59 -14.34 -4.50
N ARG A 182 -12.94 -14.07 -5.76
CA ARG A 182 -12.56 -14.92 -6.89
C ARG A 182 -11.05 -14.96 -7.10
N ILE A 183 -10.36 -13.84 -6.90
CA ILE A 183 -8.90 -13.77 -6.99
C ILE A 183 -8.24 -14.55 -5.85
N LEU A 184 -8.77 -14.48 -4.63
CA LEU A 184 -8.30 -15.28 -3.50
C LEU A 184 -8.48 -16.79 -3.75
N LEU A 185 -9.59 -17.20 -4.38
CA LEU A 185 -9.78 -18.59 -4.80
C LEU A 185 -8.71 -19.02 -5.83
N ALA A 186 -8.46 -18.20 -6.85
CA ALA A 186 -7.42 -18.47 -7.84
C ALA A 186 -6.02 -18.52 -7.21
N ARG A 187 -5.73 -17.63 -6.26
CA ARG A 187 -4.50 -17.59 -5.47
C ARG A 187 -4.29 -18.89 -4.70
N ASN A 188 -5.33 -19.37 -4.01
CA ASN A 188 -5.25 -20.61 -3.24
C ASN A 188 -4.99 -21.83 -4.14
N HIS A 189 -5.58 -21.84 -5.34
CA HIS A 189 -5.29 -22.86 -6.33
C HIS A 189 -3.83 -22.81 -6.82
N ALA A 190 -3.32 -21.62 -7.13
CA ALA A 190 -1.93 -21.42 -7.56
C ALA A 190 -0.91 -21.81 -6.46
N ALA A 191 -1.20 -21.48 -5.20
CA ALA A 191 -0.37 -21.91 -4.06
C ALA A 191 -0.35 -23.44 -3.93
N SER A 192 -1.51 -24.10 -4.09
CA SER A 192 -1.64 -25.56 -3.97
C SER A 192 -0.92 -26.34 -5.08
N ALA A 193 -0.78 -25.75 -6.27
CA ALA A 193 -0.06 -26.37 -7.38
C ALA A 193 1.46 -26.49 -7.14
N THR A 194 2.01 -25.66 -6.24
CA THR A 194 3.43 -25.69 -5.88
C THR A 194 3.77 -26.86 -4.94
N ASP A 195 2.77 -27.33 -4.17
CA ASP A 195 2.91 -28.42 -3.19
C ASP A 195 2.66 -29.81 -3.79
N GLN A 196 2.38 -29.94 -5.09
CA GLN A 196 2.15 -31.25 -5.69
C GLN A 196 3.49 -31.90 -6.06
N PRO A 197 3.97 -32.93 -5.32
CA PRO A 197 5.13 -33.69 -5.76
C PRO A 197 4.81 -34.30 -7.13
N ALA A 198 5.78 -34.24 -8.04
CA ALA A 198 5.69 -34.85 -9.36
C ALA A 198 5.07 -36.25 -9.24
N PRO A 199 4.14 -36.65 -10.13
CA PRO A 199 3.60 -38.00 -10.10
C PRO A 199 4.77 -38.96 -10.27
N THR A 200 5.17 -39.62 -9.17
CA THR A 200 6.05 -40.77 -9.20
C THR A 200 5.41 -41.75 -10.15
N THR A 201 6.02 -41.89 -11.32
CA THR A 201 5.68 -42.92 -12.29
C THR A 201 5.68 -44.24 -11.51
N PRO A 202 4.55 -44.98 -11.45
CA PRO A 202 4.59 -46.31 -10.86
C PRO A 202 5.60 -47.14 -11.67
N PRO A 203 6.45 -47.98 -11.03
CA PRO A 203 7.26 -48.91 -11.78
C PRO A 203 6.32 -49.74 -12.67
N SER A 204 6.60 -49.75 -13.97
CA SER A 204 5.85 -50.55 -14.93
C SER A 204 5.75 -51.99 -14.41
N PRO A 205 4.57 -52.63 -14.46
CA PRO A 205 4.47 -54.06 -14.19
C PRO A 205 5.34 -54.76 -15.22
N GLU A 206 6.36 -55.46 -14.72
CA GLU A 206 7.15 -56.37 -15.53
C GLU A 206 6.22 -57.30 -16.30
N ARG A 207 6.51 -57.42 -17.59
CA ARG A 207 5.89 -58.31 -18.56
C ARG A 207 5.56 -59.68 -17.97
N SER A 208 4.29 -59.93 -17.71
CA SER A 208 3.73 -61.28 -17.82
C SER A 208 3.62 -61.62 -19.31
N ALA A 209 4.71 -62.14 -19.88
CA ALA A 209 4.65 -62.83 -21.16
C ALA A 209 4.06 -64.24 -20.94
N PRO A 210 3.03 -64.65 -21.71
CA PRO A 210 2.40 -65.94 -21.54
C PRO A 210 3.31 -67.10 -21.98
N THR A 211 3.31 -68.13 -21.15
CA THR A 211 3.93 -69.45 -21.30
C THR A 211 3.62 -70.07 -22.66
N ARG A 212 4.66 -70.28 -23.48
CA ARG A 212 4.59 -71.09 -24.70
C ARG A 212 4.82 -72.56 -24.32
N PRO A 213 3.96 -73.52 -24.73
CA PRO A 213 4.15 -74.93 -24.39
C PRO A 213 5.35 -75.54 -25.14
N SER A 214 6.11 -76.34 -24.41
CA SER A 214 7.24 -77.14 -24.89
C SER A 214 6.81 -78.20 -25.90
N PRO A 215 7.53 -78.40 -27.03
CA PRO A 215 7.58 -79.67 -27.72
C PRO A 215 8.77 -80.52 -27.24
N ALA A 216 8.53 -81.82 -27.25
CA ALA A 216 9.30 -82.88 -26.63
C ALA A 216 10.73 -83.08 -27.16
N ARG A 217 11.56 -83.58 -26.23
CA ARG A 217 12.79 -84.38 -26.39
C ARG A 217 13.00 -84.99 -27.78
N GLN A 218 14.16 -84.73 -28.37
CA GLN A 218 14.84 -85.64 -29.30
C GLN A 218 16.19 -86.11 -28.70
N PRO A 219 16.65 -87.35 -28.99
CA PRO A 219 17.77 -88.01 -28.31
C PRO A 219 19.14 -87.66 -28.93
N PRO A 220 20.25 -87.94 -28.22
CA PRO A 220 21.59 -87.49 -28.62
C PRO A 220 22.25 -88.41 -29.67
N PRO A 221 23.07 -87.88 -30.59
CA PRO A 221 24.04 -88.68 -31.31
C PRO A 221 25.34 -88.85 -30.52
N ALA A 222 25.84 -90.08 -30.59
CA ALA A 222 27.01 -90.61 -29.90
C ALA A 222 28.33 -89.91 -30.25
N ALA A 223 29.14 -89.65 -29.23
CA ALA A 223 30.54 -89.32 -29.37
C ALA A 223 31.36 -90.60 -29.57
N SER A 224 32.02 -90.70 -30.71
CA SER A 224 33.03 -91.71 -31.00
C SER A 224 34.41 -91.04 -30.94
N ARG A 225 35.27 -91.43 -29.98
CA ARG A 225 36.72 -91.54 -30.19
C ARG A 225 37.47 -92.30 -29.08
N ARG A 226 37.96 -93.47 -29.49
CA ARG A 226 39.29 -94.06 -29.28
C ARG A 226 39.92 -94.00 -27.88
N ARG A 227 40.15 -95.19 -27.33
CA ARG A 227 41.50 -95.76 -27.20
C ARG A 227 41.47 -97.25 -27.54
#